data_AF-A0A0P4WS85-F1
#
_entry.id   AF-A0A0P4WS85-F1
#
_cell.length_a   1.000
_cell.length_b   1.000
_cell.length_c   1.000
_cell.angle_alpha   90.00
_cell.angle_beta   90.00
_cell.angle_gamma   90.00
#
_symmetry.space_group_name_H-M   'P 1'
#
loop_
_entity.id
_entity.type
_entity.pdbx_description
1 polymer ?
#
loop_
_entity_poly.entity_id
_entity_poly.type
_entity_poly.pdbx_seq_one_letter_code
_entity_poly.pdbx_strand_id
1 'polypeptide(L)'
;MLCRLNTAHDEIIEVLLSQRQVTPALRYARSVGLAESVSARKFLEAAMGSGSDQVFYSTFTFFSLRNTRLRGNPAFAKGEHCEVFVEHYKKLFGELPDYSNQQL
;
A
#
# COMPACT_ATOMS: atom_id res chain seq x y z
N MET A 1 15.31 -23.81 -9.30
CA MET A 1 15.71 -23.19 -8.01
C MET A 1 15.68 -21.64 -8.05
N LEU A 2 14.73 -20.99 -8.75
CA LEU A 2 14.58 -19.52 -8.73
C LEU A 2 13.43 -19.01 -7.84
N CYS A 3 12.49 -19.88 -7.43
CA CYS A 3 11.31 -19.45 -6.67
C CYS A 3 11.61 -19.05 -5.21
N ARG A 4 12.77 -19.43 -4.65
CA ARG A 4 13.13 -19.20 -3.23
C ARG A 4 13.47 -17.74 -2.89
N LEU A 5 13.90 -16.95 -3.87
CA LEU A 5 14.25 -15.55 -3.63
C LEU A 5 13.01 -14.67 -3.49
N ASN A 6 12.00 -14.89 -4.34
CA ASN A 6 10.75 -14.15 -4.26
C ASN A 6 10.01 -14.45 -2.95
N THR A 7 10.02 -15.71 -2.51
CA THR A 7 9.43 -16.10 -1.22
C THR A 7 10.12 -15.43 -0.03
N ALA A 8 11.45 -15.26 -0.06
CA ALA A 8 12.16 -14.59 1.02
C ALA A 8 11.81 -13.09 1.13
N HIS A 9 11.63 -12.39 0.00
CA HIS A 9 11.19 -11.00 0.04
C HIS A 9 9.77 -10.87 0.58
N ASP A 10 8.86 -11.76 0.17
CA ASP A 10 7.49 -11.81 0.67
C ASP A 10 7.45 -12.10 2.18
N GLU A 11 8.24 -13.06 2.67
CA GLU A 11 8.36 -13.37 4.10
C GLU A 11 8.88 -12.18 4.90
N ILE A 12 9.91 -11.48 4.42
CA ILE A 12 10.44 -10.28 5.08
C ILE A 12 9.37 -9.18 5.17
N ILE A 13 8.63 -8.95 4.07
CA ILE A 13 7.53 -7.99 4.04
C ILE A 13 6.45 -8.39 5.05
N GLU A 14 6.06 -9.66 5.10
CA GLU A 14 5.05 -10.16 6.04
C GLU A 14 5.49 -9.99 7.50
N VAL A 15 6.75 -10.28 7.82
CA VAL A 15 7.31 -10.04 9.16
C VAL A 15 7.23 -8.56 9.53
N LEU A 16 7.64 -7.66 8.65
CA LEU A 16 7.58 -6.21 8.90
C LEU A 16 6.15 -5.72 9.14
N LEU A 17 5.19 -6.19 8.32
CA LEU A 17 3.78 -5.83 8.48
C LEU A 17 3.17 -6.39 9.77
N SER A 18 3.55 -7.60 10.18
CA SER A 18 3.10 -8.19 11.45
C SER A 18 3.49 -7.32 12.66
N GLN A 19 4.64 -6.65 12.58
CA GLN A 19 5.17 -5.73 13.60
C GLN A 19 4.68 -4.28 13.43
N ARG A 20 3.71 -4.02 12.55
CA ARG A 20 3.21 -2.66 12.20
C ARG A 20 4.28 -1.74 11.60
N GLN A 21 5.39 -2.28 11.10
CA GLN A 21 6.47 -1.53 10.45
C GLN A 21 6.17 -1.30 8.96
N VAL A 22 5.08 -0.57 8.67
CA VAL A 22 4.56 -0.39 7.30
C VAL A 22 5.51 0.43 6.43
N THR A 23 6.04 1.54 6.94
CA THR A 23 6.97 2.39 6.18
C THR A 23 8.27 1.67 5.85
N PRO A 24 8.92 0.95 6.79
CA PRO A 24 10.03 0.05 6.47
C PRO A 24 9.69 -1.00 5.40
N ALA A 25 8.52 -1.65 5.50
CA ALA A 25 8.08 -2.63 4.51
C ALA A 25 7.94 -2.02 3.10
N LEU A 26 7.36 -0.82 2.98
CA LEU A 26 7.22 -0.13 1.69
C LEU A 26 8.59 0.26 1.10
N ARG A 27 9.48 0.78 1.94
CA ARG A 27 10.85 1.11 1.52
C ARG A 27 11.60 -0.12 1.04
N TYR A 28 11.47 -1.22 1.76
CA TYR A 28 12.08 -2.50 1.39
C TYR A 28 11.52 -3.01 0.06
N ALA A 29 10.20 -3.10 -0.09
CA ALA A 29 9.54 -3.51 -1.33
C ALA A 29 10.00 -2.68 -2.53
N ARG A 30 10.15 -1.36 -2.37
CA ARG A 30 10.70 -0.48 -3.42
C ARG A 30 12.16 -0.81 -3.73
N SER A 31 13.01 -1.05 -2.72
CA SER A 31 14.43 -1.34 -2.92
C SER A 31 14.70 -2.65 -3.67
N VAL A 32 13.81 -3.63 -3.53
CA VAL A 32 13.92 -4.93 -4.21
C VAL A 32 13.06 -5.03 -5.48
N GLY A 33 12.49 -3.91 -5.95
CA GLY A 33 11.71 -3.87 -7.18
C GLY A 33 10.30 -4.46 -7.10
N LEU A 34 9.77 -4.73 -5.91
CA LEU A 34 8.44 -5.31 -5.68
C LEU A 34 7.34 -4.27 -5.38
N ALA A 35 7.67 -2.98 -5.34
CA ALA A 35 6.69 -1.91 -5.06
C ALA A 35 5.42 -1.96 -5.95
N GLU A 36 5.53 -2.48 -7.16
CA GLU A 36 4.41 -2.60 -8.11
C GLU A 36 3.62 -3.88 -8.00
N SER A 37 4.13 -4.92 -7.34
CA SER A 37 3.49 -6.23 -7.23
C SER A 37 2.91 -6.51 -5.85
N VAL A 38 3.37 -5.79 -4.82
CA VAL A 38 2.86 -5.97 -3.45
C VAL A 38 1.36 -5.66 -3.32
N SER A 39 0.69 -6.44 -2.48
CA SER A 39 -0.74 -6.28 -2.20
C SER A 39 -1.01 -5.03 -1.37
N ALA A 40 -1.81 -4.08 -1.90
CA ALA A 40 -2.20 -2.88 -1.17
C ALA A 40 -2.94 -3.20 0.14
N ARG A 41 -3.83 -4.20 0.11
CA ARG A 41 -4.64 -4.62 1.25
C ARG A 41 -3.80 -4.95 2.48
N LYS A 42 -2.76 -5.76 2.35
CA LYS A 42 -1.90 -6.17 3.48
C LYS A 42 -1.26 -4.96 4.17
N PHE A 43 -0.82 -3.98 3.38
CA PHE A 43 -0.18 -2.77 3.90
C PHE A 43 -1.20 -1.82 4.54
N LEU A 44 -2.36 -1.62 3.92
CA LEU A 44 -3.43 -0.77 4.45
C LEU A 44 -4.03 -1.35 5.74
N GLU A 45 -4.16 -2.67 5.84
CA GLU A 45 -4.58 -3.37 7.05
C GLU A 45 -3.59 -3.16 8.19
N ALA A 46 -2.29 -3.37 7.93
CA ALA A 46 -1.25 -3.11 8.92
C ALA A 46 -1.18 -1.63 9.33
N ALA A 47 -1.39 -0.70 8.38
CA ALA A 47 -1.36 0.72 8.64
C ALA A 47 -2.56 1.16 9.50
N MET A 48 -3.76 0.69 9.17
CA MET A 48 -4.97 0.93 9.97
C MET A 48 -4.82 0.34 11.37
N GLY A 49 -4.28 -0.89 11.48
CA GLY A 49 -4.00 -1.55 12.75
C GLY A 49 -2.82 -0.96 13.54
N SER A 50 -2.09 0.02 13.00
CA SER A 50 -1.02 0.74 13.72
C SER A 50 -1.55 1.87 14.61
N GLY A 51 -2.79 2.32 14.37
CA GLY A 51 -3.41 3.45 15.08
C GLY A 51 -2.82 4.83 14.73
N SER A 52 -1.92 4.91 13.74
CA SER A 52 -1.34 6.17 13.28
C SER A 52 -1.96 6.62 11.97
N ASP A 53 -2.77 7.67 12.04
CA ASP A 53 -3.41 8.30 10.87
C ASP A 53 -2.39 8.73 9.81
N GLN A 54 -1.21 9.19 10.24
CA GLN A 54 -0.12 9.62 9.34
C GLN A 54 0.46 8.44 8.53
N VAL A 55 0.64 7.28 9.17
CA VAL A 55 1.12 6.06 8.51
C VAL A 55 0.06 5.54 7.54
N PHE A 56 -1.20 5.54 7.95
CA PHE A 56 -2.32 5.14 7.08
C PHE A 56 -2.45 6.06 5.87
N TYR A 57 -2.45 7.38 6.07
CA TYR A 57 -2.49 8.38 5.00
C TYR A 57 -1.37 8.16 4.00
N SER A 58 -0.12 8.09 4.47
CA SER A 58 1.06 7.92 3.61
C SER A 58 1.02 6.61 2.82
N THR A 59 0.54 5.53 3.45
CA THR A 59 0.39 4.22 2.81
C THR A 59 -0.70 4.25 1.74
N PHE A 60 -1.85 4.87 2.04
CA PHE A 60 -2.95 5.04 1.09
C PHE A 60 -2.50 5.85 -0.13
N THR A 61 -1.87 7.01 0.09
CA THR A 61 -1.31 7.86 -0.97
C THR A 61 -0.30 7.09 -1.84
N PHE A 62 0.60 6.32 -1.23
CA PHE A 62 1.57 5.51 -1.97
C PHE A 62 0.88 4.56 -2.96
N PHE A 63 -0.16 3.84 -2.53
CA PHE A 63 -0.87 2.92 -3.40
C PHE A 63 -1.77 3.62 -4.42
N SER A 64 -2.38 4.75 -4.08
CA SER A 64 -3.15 5.52 -5.06
C SER A 64 -2.26 6.05 -6.17
N LEU A 65 -1.06 6.56 -5.85
CA LEU A 65 -0.07 6.98 -6.87
C LEU A 65 0.42 5.80 -7.71
N ARG A 66 0.68 4.63 -7.09
CA ARG A 66 0.99 3.40 -7.81
C ARG A 66 -0.14 3.04 -8.79
N ASN A 67 -1.40 3.10 -8.35
CA ASN A 67 -2.56 2.77 -9.17
C ASN A 67 -2.69 3.73 -10.37
N THR A 68 -2.52 5.04 -10.14
CA THR A 68 -2.47 6.03 -11.23
C THR A 68 -1.36 5.71 -12.23
N ARG A 69 -0.17 5.35 -11.76
CA ARG A 69 0.95 5.02 -12.64
C ARG A 69 0.75 3.73 -13.43
N LEU A 70 0.14 2.71 -12.84
CA LEU A 70 -0.08 1.41 -13.48
C LEU A 70 -1.32 1.37 -14.39
N ARG A 71 -2.37 2.13 -14.05
CA ARG A 71 -3.69 2.04 -14.69
C ARG A 71 -4.29 3.38 -15.14
N GLY A 72 -3.64 4.50 -14.85
CA GLY A 72 -4.18 5.84 -15.08
C GLY A 72 -5.32 6.23 -14.12
N ASN A 73 -5.60 5.43 -13.09
CA ASN A 73 -6.69 5.65 -12.15
C ASN A 73 -6.23 5.38 -10.71
N PRO A 74 -6.36 6.34 -9.77
CA PRO A 74 -5.92 6.16 -8.38
C PRO A 74 -6.76 5.14 -7.59
N ALA A 75 -7.95 4.79 -8.08
CA ALA A 75 -8.85 3.87 -7.40
C ALA A 75 -8.29 2.45 -7.31
N PHE A 76 -8.55 1.81 -6.18
CA PHE A 76 -8.28 0.39 -5.97
C PHE A 76 -9.25 -0.46 -6.81
N ALA A 77 -8.74 -1.53 -7.41
CA ALA A 77 -9.61 -2.44 -8.15
C ALA A 77 -10.50 -3.23 -7.17
N LYS A 78 -11.74 -3.53 -7.56
CA LYS A 78 -12.69 -4.30 -6.73
C LYS A 78 -12.13 -5.68 -6.29
N GLY A 79 -11.26 -6.28 -7.09
CA GLY A 79 -10.58 -7.54 -6.76
C GLY A 79 -9.51 -7.43 -5.67
N GLU A 80 -9.07 -6.21 -5.31
CA GLU A 80 -8.09 -5.98 -4.24
C GLU A 80 -8.74 -5.91 -2.84
N HIS A 81 -10.07 -5.88 -2.76
CA HIS A 81 -10.84 -5.85 -1.52
C HIS A 81 -10.41 -4.71 -0.56
N CYS A 82 -10.23 -3.51 -1.11
CA CYS A 82 -9.73 -2.34 -0.37
C CYS A 82 -10.84 -1.33 0.00
N GLU A 83 -12.11 -1.66 -0.22
CA GLU A 83 -13.26 -0.77 -0.01
C GLU A 83 -13.35 -0.27 1.42
N VAL A 84 -13.07 -1.15 2.40
CA VAL A 84 -13.06 -0.81 3.83
C VAL A 84 -12.02 0.27 4.15
N PHE A 85 -10.85 0.24 3.50
CA PHE A 85 -9.82 1.26 3.71
C PHE A 85 -10.18 2.58 3.03
N VAL A 86 -10.86 2.54 1.89
CA VAL A 86 -11.39 3.73 1.23
C VAL A 86 -12.43 4.42 2.13
N GLU A 87 -13.33 3.66 2.74
CA GLU A 87 -14.29 4.20 3.71
C GLU A 87 -13.61 4.74 4.97
N HIS A 88 -12.59 4.03 5.48
CA HIS A 88 -11.81 4.48 6.63
C HIS A 88 -11.08 5.81 6.34
N TYR A 89 -10.46 5.91 5.16
CA TYR A 89 -9.83 7.16 4.70
C TYR A 89 -10.84 8.30 4.68
N LYS A 90 -12.03 8.08 4.10
CA LYS A 90 -13.06 9.11 4.04
C LYS A 90 -13.53 9.57 5.42
N LYS A 91 -13.64 8.65 6.38
CA LYS A 91 -13.99 8.99 7.76
C LYS A 91 -12.93 9.83 8.47
N LEU A 92 -11.65 9.59 8.19
CA LEU A 92 -10.53 10.30 8.83
C LEU A 92 -10.22 11.65 8.16
N PHE A 93 -10.23 11.70 6.83
CA PHE A 93 -9.69 12.83 6.05
C PHE A 93 -10.69 13.51 5.11
N GLY A 94 -11.91 12.99 4.99
CA GLY A 94 -12.96 13.57 4.14
C GLY A 94 -12.96 13.02 2.70
N GLU A 95 -12.65 13.87 1.73
CA GLU A 95 -12.69 13.48 0.31
C GLU A 95 -11.46 12.69 -0.12
N LEU A 96 -11.65 11.78 -1.09
CA LEU A 96 -10.53 11.03 -1.64
C LEU A 96 -9.63 11.96 -2.46
N PRO A 97 -8.31 11.84 -2.30
CA PRO A 97 -7.37 12.68 -3.02
C PRO A 97 -7.40 12.36 -4.52
N ASP A 98 -7.54 13.42 -5.32
CA ASP A 98 -7.43 13.33 -6.77
C ASP A 98 -5.98 13.44 -7.21
N TYR A 99 -5.40 12.31 -7.63
CA TYR A 99 -4.02 12.24 -8.12
C TYR A 99 -3.93 12.24 -9.65
N SER A 100 -5.03 12.50 -10.36
CA SER A 100 -5.05 12.53 -11.83
C SER A 100 -4.07 13.54 -12.44
N ASN A 101 -3.68 14.58 -11.69
CA ASN A 101 -2.79 15.65 -12.14
C ASN A 101 -1.35 15.58 -11.57
N GLN A 102 -0.98 14.56 -10.79
CA GLN A 102 0.39 14.43 -10.28
C GLN A 102 1.27 13.64 -11.26
N GLN A 103 1.68 14.30 -12.34
CA GLN A 103 2.87 13.91 -13.11
C GLN A 103 4.12 14.29 -12.31
N LEU A 104 4.84 13.30 -11.79
CA LEU A 104 6.25 13.39 -11.41
C LEU A 104 7.03 12.36 -12.23
#